data_AF-A0A316VTS9-F1
#
_entry.id   AF-A0A316VTS9-F1
#
_cell.length_a   1.000
_cell.length_b   1.000
_cell.length_c   1.000
_cell.angle_alpha   90.00
_cell.angle_beta   90.00
_cell.angle_gamma   90.00
#
_symmetry.space_group_name_H-M   'P 1'
#
loop_
_entity.id
_entity.type
_entity.pdbx_description
1 polymer ?
#
loop_
_entity_poly.entity_id
_entity_poly.type
_entity_poly.pdbx_seq_one_letter_code
_entity_poly.pdbx_strand_id
1 'polypeptide(L)' 'KCNKHFDRAYNLKTHRTTHIAADEREKPFDCPYGPCERTFARKHDTMRHYQSVH' A
#
# COMPACT_ATOMS: atom_id res chain seq x y z
N LYS A 1 -9.28 9.50 14.02
CA LYS A 1 -10.29 9.88 12.99
C LYS A 1 -9.89 11.23 12.39
N CYS A 2 -10.03 11.44 11.08
CA CYS A 2 -9.78 12.74 10.45
C CYS A 2 -11.00 13.28 9.67
N ASN A 3 -11.01 14.58 9.39
CA ASN A 3 -12.10 15.30 8.71
C ASN A 3 -11.83 15.47 7.19
N LYS A 4 -11.17 14.50 6.55
CA LYS A 4 -10.94 14.55 5.09
C LYS A 4 -12.20 14.11 4.34
N HIS A 5 -12.62 14.93 3.38
CA HIS A 5 -13.72 14.64 2.47
C HIS A 5 -13.18 14.20 1.12
N PHE A 6 -13.91 13.27 0.48
CA PHE A 6 -13.57 12.73 -0.83
C PHE A 6 -14.82 12.68 -1.69
N ASP A 7 -14.74 13.17 -2.91
CA ASP A 7 -15.87 13.18 -3.86
C ASP A 7 -16.18 11.79 -4.43
N ARG A 8 -15.27 10.83 -4.25
CA ARG A 8 -15.39 9.46 -4.75
C ARG A 8 -15.31 8.43 -3.61
N ALA A 9 -16.25 7.49 -3.61
CA ALA A 9 -16.31 6.41 -2.62
C ALA A 9 -15.05 5.53 -2.59
N TYR A 10 -14.44 5.26 -3.75
CA TYR A 10 -13.18 4.50 -3.84
C TYR A 10 -12.02 5.18 -3.09
N ASN A 11 -11.94 6.51 -3.17
CA ASN A 11 -10.91 7.28 -2.49
C ASN A 11 -11.13 7.28 -0.98
N LEU A 12 -12.37 7.41 -0.52
CA LEU A 12 -12.70 7.28 0.90
C LEU A 12 -12.36 5.88 1.44
N LYS A 13 -12.68 4.82 0.70
CA LYS A 13 -12.34 3.43 1.09
C LYS A 13 -10.83 3.26 1.24
N THR A 14 -10.06 3.75 0.28
CA THR A 14 -8.60 3.74 0.33
C THR A 14 -8.05 4.60 1.47
N HIS A 15 -8.65 5.76 1.72
CA HIS A 15 -8.23 6.63 2.82
C HIS A 15 -8.45 5.99 4.18
N ARG A 16 -9.53 5.22 4.38
CA ARG A 16 -9.77 4.52 5.66
C ARG A 16 -8.63 3.57 6.04
N THR A 17 -7.95 2.94 5.08
CA THR A 17 -6.78 2.10 5.39
C THR A 17 -5.62 2.92 5.95
N THR A 18 -5.56 4.23 5.70
CA THR A 18 -4.53 5.11 6.30
C THR A 18 -4.70 5.30 7.80
N HIS A 19 -5.90 5.08 8.34
CA HIS A 19 -6.18 5.10 9.77
C HIS A 19 -5.92 3.76 10.47
N ILE A 20 -5.75 2.67 9.71
CA ILE A 20 -5.27 1.39 10.24
C ILE A 20 -3.77 1.53 10.48
N ALA A 21 -3.29 1.08 11.64
CA ALA A 21 -1.89 1.18 12.00
C ALA A 21 -1.01 0.39 10.99
N ALA A 22 0.23 0.83 10.78
CA ALA A 22 1.05 0.30 9.69
C ALA A 22 1.50 -1.15 9.93
N ASP A 23 1.51 -1.57 11.18
CA ASP A 23 1.71 -2.91 11.73
C ASP A 23 0.48 -3.81 11.52
N GLU A 24 -0.73 -3.27 11.58
CA GLU A 24 -1.98 -4.00 11.30
C GLU A 24 -2.33 -4.04 9.81
N ARG A 25 -1.68 -3.22 8.98
CA ARG A 25 -1.87 -3.25 7.52
C ARG A 25 -1.14 -4.44 6.94
N GLU A 26 -1.88 -5.51 6.64
CA GLU A 26 -1.37 -6.64 5.89
C GLU A 26 -0.74 -6.16 4.57
N LYS A 27 0.54 -6.49 4.38
CA LYS A 27 1.32 -6.23 3.16
C LYS A 27 1.69 -7.55 2.51
N PRO A 28 0.73 -8.26 1.90
CA PRO A 28 0.94 -9.62 1.42
C PRO A 28 1.76 -9.68 0.11
N PHE A 29 2.30 -8.55 -0.36
CA PHE A 29 3.01 -8.49 -1.64
C PHE A 29 4.48 -8.17 -1.41
N ASP A 30 5.30 -9.20 -1.37
CA ASP A 30 6.76 -9.14 -1.24
C ASP A 30 7.40 -8.75 -2.57
N CYS A 31 8.52 -8.03 -2.52
CA CYS A 31 9.33 -7.79 -3.71
C CYS A 31 9.85 -9.14 -4.25
N PRO A 32 9.71 -9.44 -5.56
CA PRO A 32 10.22 -10.69 -6.12
C PRO A 32 11.75 -10.74 -6.20
N TYR A 33 12.44 -9.62 -5.95
CA TYR A 33 13.90 -9.59 -5.87
C TYR A 33 14.35 -10.11 -4.51
N GLY A 34 14.93 -11.31 -4.47
CA GLY A 34 15.30 -12.00 -3.23
C GLY A 34 16.13 -11.19 -2.22
N PRO A 35 17.10 -10.34 -2.65
CA PRO A 35 17.82 -9.44 -1.74
C PRO A 35 17.01 -8.24 -1.22
N CYS A 36 15.77 -8.03 -1.68
CA CYS A 36 14.91 -6.92 -1.26
C CYS A 36 13.81 -7.41 -0.31
N GLU A 37 13.84 -6.92 0.92
CA GLU A 37 12.87 -7.25 1.98
C GLU A 37 11.66 -6.31 1.99
N ARG A 38 11.45 -5.51 0.92
CA ARG A 38 10.32 -4.57 0.87
C ARG A 38 9.01 -5.29 0.59
N THR A 39 8.03 -5.00 1.43
CA THR A 39 6.64 -5.47 1.29
C THR A 39 5.69 -4.31 1.03
N PHE A 40 4.63 -4.59 0.27
CA PHE A 40 3.66 -3.60 -0.16
C PHE A 40 2.24 -4.07 0.11
N ALA A 41 1.34 -3.11 0.31
CA ALA A 41 -0.09 -3.39 0.49
C ALA A 41 -0.81 -3.77 -0.82
N ARG A 42 -0.19 -3.53 -1.98
CA ARG A 42 -0.79 -3.81 -3.29
C ARG A 42 0.24 -4.32 -4.29
N LYS A 43 -0.18 -5.26 -5.13
CA LYS A 43 0.64 -5.82 -6.21
C LYS A 43 1.20 -4.77 -7.18
N HIS A 44 0.41 -3.77 -7.57
CA HIS A 44 0.88 -2.74 -8.50
C HIS A 44 1.99 -1.87 -7.91
N ASP A 45 1.96 -1.66 -6.58
CA ASP A 45 3.01 -0.92 -5.88
C ASP A 45 4.31 -1.72 -5.85
N THR A 46 4.23 -3.04 -5.58
CA THR A 46 5.37 -3.97 -5.67
C THR A 46 5.98 -3.98 -7.07
N MET A 47 5.17 -4.12 -8.12
CA MET A 47 5.67 -4.18 -9.50
C MET A 47 6.32 -2.88 -9.93
N ARG A 48 5.74 -1.73 -9.58
CA ARG A 48 6.34 -0.43 -9.84
C ARG A 48 7.68 -0.29 -9.11
N HIS A 49 7.75 -0.71 -7.84
CA HIS A 49 9.01 -0.72 -7.09
C HIS A 49 10.05 -1.59 -7.78
N TYR A 50 9.69 -2.81 -8.16
CA TYR A 50 10.59 -3.72 -8.85
C TYR A 50 11.14 -3.06 -10.12
N GLN A 51 10.28 -2.59 -11.03
CA GLN A 51 10.70 -1.98 -12.31
C GLN A 51 11.52 -0.68 -12.19
N SER A 52 11.44 0.03 -11.07
CA SER A 52 12.12 1.32 -10.88
C SER A 52 13.38 1.24 -10.03
N VAL A 53 13.55 0.15 -9.28
CA VAL A 53 14.67 -0.03 -8.34
C VAL A 53 15.55 -1.23 -8.71
N HIS A 54 15.00 -2.22 -9.42
CA HIS A 54 15.66 -3.46 -9.83
C HIS A 54 15.56 -3.66 -11.35
#